data_AF-A0A2P6RUJ7-F1
#
_entry.id   AF-A0A2P6RUJ7-F1
#
_cell.length_a   1.000
_cell.length_b   1.000
_cell.length_c   1.000
_cell.angle_alpha   90.00
_cell.angle_beta   90.00
_cell.angle_gamma   90.00
#
_symmetry.space_group_name_H-M   'P 1'
#
loop_
_entity.id
_entity.type
_entity.pdbx_description
1 polymer ?
#
loop_
_entity_poly.entity_id
_entity_poly.type
_entity_poly.pdbx_seq_one_letter_code
_entity_poly.pdbx_strand_id
1 'polypeptide(L)'
;MELIMNQGVISLLSITAANGEDPETLRMVAGAIANLCGNNKLQSKLRTEGGIKALLGMVRCGLPDVLAQVACGIGNFTKFESRASIQGGPKMEGLF
;
A
#
# COMPACT_ATOMS: atom_id res chain seq x y z
N MET A 1 6.68 7.05 15.33
CA MET A 1 6.54 6.67 13.90
C MET A 1 5.43 7.41 13.16
N GLU A 2 4.38 7.88 13.83
CA GLU A 2 3.23 8.54 13.18
C GLU A 2 3.57 9.90 12.51
N LEU A 3 4.64 10.56 12.94
CA LEU A 3 5.08 11.86 12.38
C LEU A 3 5.51 11.77 10.91
N ILE A 4 6.19 10.69 10.52
CA ILE A 4 6.70 10.50 9.15
C ILE A 4 5.54 10.27 8.16
N MET A 5 4.46 9.64 8.61
CA MET A 5 3.26 9.34 7.81
C MET A 5 2.30 10.53 7.69
N ASN A 6 2.45 11.56 8.53
CA ASN A 6 1.73 12.83 8.42
C ASN A 6 2.42 13.83 7.49
N GLN A 7 3.66 13.55 7.07
CA GLN A 7 4.48 14.47 6.28
C GLN A 7 4.40 14.23 4.76
N GLY A 8 3.41 13.48 4.28
CA GLY A 8 3.23 13.23 2.84
C GLY A 8 4.28 12.25 2.25
N VAL A 9 4.86 11.37 3.07
CA VAL A 9 5.82 10.35 2.59
C VAL A 9 5.23 9.43 1.54
N ILE A 10 3.92 9.16 1.58
CA ILE A 10 3.25 8.38 0.53
C ILE A 10 3.32 9.13 -0.81
N SER A 11 3.07 10.44 -0.79
CA SER A 11 3.20 11.30 -1.97
C SER A 11 4.66 11.36 -2.45
N LEU A 12 5.62 11.48 -1.54
CA LEU A 12 7.05 11.48 -1.88
C LEU A 12 7.47 10.16 -2.54
N LEU A 13 7.10 9.02 -1.96
CA LEU A 13 7.34 7.69 -2.54
C LEU A 13 6.63 7.53 -3.88
N SER A 14 5.42 8.08 -4.03
CA SER A 14 4.69 8.06 -5.30
C SER A 14 5.37 8.90 -6.40
N ILE A 15 5.96 10.04 -6.04
CA ILE A 15 6.72 10.88 -6.97
C ILE A 15 8.02 10.18 -7.35
N THR A 16 8.75 9.61 -6.39
CA THR A 16 9.97 8.85 -6.67
C THR A 16 9.68 7.59 -7.49
N ALA A 17 8.53 6.94 -7.28
CA ALA A 17 8.07 5.83 -8.10
C ALA A 17 7.78 6.22 -9.56
N ALA A 18 7.33 7.45 -9.80
CA ALA A 18 7.02 7.96 -11.13
C ALA A 18 8.25 8.51 -11.87
N ASN A 19 9.21 9.07 -11.12
CA ASN A 19 10.38 9.75 -11.67
C ASN A 19 11.69 8.97 -11.50
N GLY A 20 11.66 7.84 -10.80
CA GLY A 20 12.86 7.03 -10.55
C GLY A 20 13.33 6.35 -11.83
N GLU A 21 14.56 6.63 -12.24
CA GLU A 21 15.21 5.96 -13.37
C GLU A 21 16.11 4.80 -12.91
N ASP A 22 16.54 4.83 -11.65
CA ASP A 22 17.41 3.82 -11.07
C ASP A 22 16.63 2.58 -10.60
N PRO A 23 16.96 1.38 -11.11
CA PRO A 23 16.27 0.12 -10.78
C PRO A 23 16.25 -0.20 -9.28
N GLU A 24 17.34 0.10 -8.57
CA GLU A 24 17.49 -0.22 -7.15
C GLU A 24 16.64 0.71 -6.29
N THR A 25 16.61 1.99 -6.65
CA THR A 25 15.75 3.02 -6.06
C THR A 25 14.28 2.66 -6.23
N LEU A 26 13.88 2.29 -7.45
CA LEU A 26 12.51 1.84 -7.72
C LEU A 26 12.15 0.60 -6.89
N ARG A 27 13.06 -0.36 -6.74
CA ARG A 27 12.84 -1.55 -5.90
C ARG A 27 12.64 -1.18 -4.44
N MET A 28 13.48 -0.29 -3.89
CA MET A 28 13.36 0.18 -2.51
C MET A 28 12.06 0.93 -2.26
N VAL A 29 11.65 1.79 -3.21
CA VAL A 29 10.38 2.52 -3.14
C VAL A 29 9.19 1.57 -3.19
N ALA A 30 9.20 0.58 -4.09
CA ALA A 30 8.17 -0.46 -4.19
C ALA A 30 7.98 -1.16 -2.83
N GLY A 31 9.10 -1.52 -2.19
CA GLY A 31 9.10 -2.19 -0.90
C GLY A 31 8.61 -1.33 0.24
N ALA A 32 9.00 -0.05 0.25
CA ALA A 32 8.49 0.90 1.23
C ALA A 32 6.96 1.01 1.11
N ILE A 33 6.42 1.17 -0.10
CA ILE A 33 4.97 1.25 -0.31
C ILE A 33 4.30 -0.08 0.05
N ALA A 34 4.86 -1.22 -0.33
CA ALA A 34 4.32 -2.55 -0.01
C ALA A 34 4.28 -2.83 1.50
N ASN A 35 5.31 -2.39 2.24
CA ASN A 35 5.35 -2.47 3.70
C ASN A 35 4.29 -1.57 4.34
N LEU A 36 4.08 -0.36 3.80
CA LEU A 36 3.01 0.52 4.25
C LEU A 36 1.62 -0.09 3.96
N CYS A 37 1.44 -0.80 2.84
CA CYS A 37 0.19 -1.50 2.51
C CYS A 37 -0.16 -2.61 3.51
N GLY A 38 0.86 -3.22 4.13
CA GLY A 38 0.69 -4.22 5.20
C GLY A 38 0.26 -3.62 6.55
N ASN A 39 0.25 -2.29 6.69
CA ASN A 39 -0.11 -1.62 7.93
C ASN A 39 -1.54 -1.05 7.88
N ASN A 40 -2.40 -1.60 8.72
CA ASN A 40 -3.84 -1.36 8.76
C ASN A 40 -4.19 0.12 9.01
N LYS A 41 -3.40 0.81 9.84
CA LYS A 41 -3.63 2.23 10.17
C LYS A 41 -3.34 3.15 8.98
N LEU A 42 -2.50 2.70 8.05
CA LEU A 42 -2.00 3.48 6.92
C LEU A 42 -2.67 3.12 5.62
N GLN A 43 -3.38 2.00 5.57
CA GLN A 43 -4.07 1.56 4.38
C GLN A 43 -5.13 2.56 3.90
N SER A 44 -5.87 3.18 4.83
CA SER A 44 -6.82 4.24 4.51
C SER A 44 -6.12 5.46 3.89
N LYS A 45 -5.01 5.91 4.48
CA LYS A 45 -4.19 7.00 3.93
C LYS A 45 -3.57 6.66 2.57
N LEU A 46 -3.04 5.46 2.39
CA LEU A 46 -2.50 4.99 1.11
C LEU A 46 -3.55 5.02 -0.01
N ARG A 47 -4.80 4.72 0.32
CA ARG A 47 -5.91 4.82 -0.64
C ARG A 47 -6.18 6.28 -1.01
N THR A 48 -6.21 7.17 -0.02
CA THR A 48 -6.53 8.60 -0.21
C THR A 48 -5.37 9.38 -0.86
N GLU A 49 -4.12 9.07 -0.50
CA GLU A 49 -2.91 9.75 -0.98
C GLU A 49 -2.33 9.12 -2.26
N GLY A 50 -3.04 8.18 -2.88
CA GLY A 50 -2.68 7.65 -4.20
C GLY A 50 -1.57 6.58 -4.22
N GLY A 51 -1.24 5.96 -3.08
CA GLY A 51 -0.22 4.91 -3.01
C GLY A 51 -0.54 3.68 -3.87
N ILE A 52 -1.81 3.33 -4.06
CA ILE A 52 -2.21 2.27 -5.01
C ILE A 52 -1.90 2.67 -6.46
N LYS A 53 -2.14 3.94 -6.80
CA LYS A 53 -1.85 4.51 -8.11
C LYS A 53 -0.35 4.51 -8.37
N ALA A 54 0.45 4.79 -7.35
CA ALA A 54 1.92 4.69 -7.39
C ALA A 54 2.37 3.27 -7.73
N LEU A 55 1.88 2.26 -6.99
CA LEU A 55 2.18 0.85 -7.25
C LEU A 55 1.79 0.44 -8.69
N LEU A 56 0.63 0.88 -9.16
CA LEU A 56 0.17 0.60 -10.52
C LEU A 56 1.05 1.27 -11.58
N GLY A 57 1.53 2.50 -11.31
CA GLY A 57 2.47 3.21 -12.17
C GLY A 57 3.80 2.48 -12.30
N MET A 58 4.28 1.89 -11.20
CA MET A 58 5.55 1.15 -11.14
C MET A 58 5.54 -0.16 -11.93
N VAL A 59 4.37 -0.75 -12.20
CA VAL A 59 4.26 -1.94 -13.07
C VAL A 59 4.87 -1.69 -14.45
N ARG A 60 4.91 -0.43 -14.89
CA ARG A 60 5.45 -0.03 -16.20
C ARG A 60 6.98 -0.06 -16.28
N CYS A 61 7.70 -0.19 -15.16
CA CYS A 61 9.16 -0.27 -15.18
C CYS A 61 9.70 -1.56 -15.80
N GLY A 62 8.88 -2.63 -15.91
CA GLY A 62 9.29 -3.88 -16.55
C GLY A 62 10.37 -4.68 -15.81
N LEU A 63 10.78 -4.24 -14.61
CA LEU A 63 11.81 -4.88 -13.80
C LEU A 63 11.18 -5.96 -12.90
N PRO A 64 11.64 -7.23 -12.95
CA PRO A 64 11.03 -8.33 -12.23
C PRO A 64 11.06 -8.14 -10.69
N ASP A 65 12.13 -7.58 -10.15
CA ASP A 65 12.25 -7.30 -8.71
C ASP A 65 11.24 -6.24 -8.24
N VAL A 66 11.01 -5.21 -9.05
CA VAL A 66 10.03 -4.16 -8.77
C VAL A 66 8.61 -4.74 -8.85
N LEU A 67 8.35 -5.58 -9.86
CA LEU A 67 7.06 -6.25 -10.03
C LEU A 67 6.73 -7.19 -8.86
N ALA A 68 7.70 -7.92 -8.32
CA ALA A 68 7.51 -8.78 -7.15
C ALA A 68 7.09 -7.97 -5.91
N GLN A 69 7.71 -6.80 -5.69
CA GLN A 69 7.36 -5.91 -4.59
C GLN A 69 5.96 -5.29 -4.80
N VAL A 70 5.63 -4.88 -6.03
CA VAL A 70 4.31 -4.36 -6.37
C VAL A 70 3.22 -5.41 -6.13
N ALA A 71 3.43 -6.63 -6.59
CA ALA A 71 2.52 -7.75 -6.35
C ALA A 71 2.36 -8.03 -4.84
N CYS A 72 3.46 -7.98 -4.08
CA CYS A 72 3.42 -8.08 -2.62
C CYS A 72 2.60 -6.96 -1.97
N GLY A 73 2.78 -5.71 -2.40
CA GLY A 73 1.99 -4.57 -1.91
C GLY A 73 0.50 -4.71 -2.18
N ILE A 74 0.12 -5.17 -3.38
CA ILE A 74 -1.28 -5.44 -3.74
C ILE A 74 -1.84 -6.61 -2.91
N GLY A 75 -1.06 -7.67 -2.71
CA GLY A 75 -1.43 -8.78 -1.84
C GLY A 75 -1.68 -8.32 -0.40
N ASN A 76 -0.82 -7.46 0.13
CA ASN A 76 -0.99 -6.87 1.46
C ASN A 76 -2.22 -5.96 1.55
N PHE A 77 -2.54 -5.26 0.46
CA PHE A 77 -3.71 -4.40 0.37
C PHE A 77 -5.02 -5.20 0.39
N THR A 78 -5.09 -6.27 -0.39
CA THR A 78 -6.29 -7.14 -0.52
C THR A 78 -6.53 -8.02 0.73
N LYS A 79 -5.47 -8.47 1.41
CA LYS A 79 -5.56 -9.30 2.64
C LYS A 79 -6.44 -8.69 3.74
N PHE A 80 -6.67 -7.38 3.71
CA PHE A 80 -7.47 -6.66 4.72
C PHE A 80 -8.90 -6.32 4.30
N GLU A 81 -9.25 -6.34 3.01
CA GLU A 81 -10.66 -6.20 2.58
C GLU A 81 -11.55 -7.29 3.19
N SER A 82 -10.99 -8.49 3.41
CA SER A 82 -11.70 -9.59 4.07
C SER A 82 -11.91 -9.40 5.57
N ARG A 83 -11.19 -8.50 6.26
CA ARG A 83 -11.39 -8.23 7.70
C ARG A 83 -12.30 -7.04 7.97
N ALA A 84 -12.33 -6.05 7.08
CA ALA A 84 -13.28 -4.93 7.18
C ALA A 84 -14.73 -5.40 6.92
N SER A 85 -14.91 -6.40 6.06
CA SER A 85 -16.23 -6.94 5.71
C SER A 85 -16.82 -7.90 6.77
N ILE A 86 -16.02 -8.40 7.73
CA ILE A 86 -16.49 -9.35 8.76
C ILE A 86 -16.91 -8.66 10.07
N GLN A 87 -16.62 -7.37 10.27
CA GLN A 87 -17.04 -6.63 11.47
C GLN A 87 -18.38 -5.87 11.32
N GLY A 88 -19.17 -6.19 10.28
CA GLY A 88 -20.49 -5.59 10.01
C GLY A 88 -21.68 -6.53 10.19
N GLY A 89 -21.48 -7.77 10.64
CA GLY A 89 -22.61 -8.65 10.98
C GLY A 89 -23.20 -8.25 12.34
N PRO A 90 -24.53 -8.06 12.47
CA PRO A 90 -25.14 -7.75 13.75
C PRO A 90 -24.81 -8.88 14.73
N LYS A 91 -24.15 -8.52 15.84
CA LYS A 91 -24.10 -9.39 17.00
C LYS A 91 -25.52 -9.56 17.50
N MET A 92 -26.14 -10.69 17.23
CA MET A 92 -27.34 -11.10 17.94
C MET A 92 -26.89 -11.68 19.29
N GLU A 93 -26.49 -10.78 20.21
CA GLU A 93 -26.34 -11.11 21.62
C GLU A 93 -27.75 -11.19 22.21
N GLY A 94 -28.18 -12.43 22.50
CA GLY A 94 -29.32 -12.74 23.37
C GLY A 94 -30.70 -12.36 22.84
N LEU A 95 -31.54 -13.37 22.59
CA LEU A 95 -32.93 -13.41 23.04
C LEU A 95 -33.46 -14.84 22.81
N PHE A 96 -34.05 -15.39 23.87
CA PHE A 96 -34.61 -16.74 24.10
C PHE A 96 -33.62 -17.83 24.54
#